data_AF-A0A1D7Y376-F1
#
_entry.id   AF-A0A1D7Y376-F1
#
_cell.length_a   1.000
_cell.length_b   1.000
_cell.length_c   1.000
_cell.angle_alpha   90.00
_cell.angle_beta   90.00
_cell.angle_gamma   90.00
#
_symmetry.space_group_name_H-M   'P 1'
#
loop_
_entity.id
_entity.type
_entity.pdbx_description
1 polymer ?
#
loop_
_entity_poly.entity_id
_entity_poly.type
_entity_poly.pdbx_seq_one_letter_code
_entity_poly.pdbx_strand_id
1 'polypeptide(L)'
;MQRELTIEPEASYVIAVKNPQADAPAGAGLPPRQRADLPRRDQERFEGRRSTSADPELLDQEGTEFVLIGAADDVEQELDVRLATEAESPEAAEIFRRLHMPREQHPTEPLTEGEWR
;
A
#
# COMPACT_ATOMS: atom_id res chain seq x y z
N MET A 1 -15.14 13.01 -7.94
CA MET A 1 -13.81 12.43 -8.21
C MET A 1 -13.39 11.31 -7.24
N GLN A 2 -13.95 11.19 -6.03
CA GLN A 2 -13.64 10.07 -5.12
C GLN A 2 -14.68 8.92 -5.15
N ARG A 3 -15.97 9.25 -5.30
CA ARG A 3 -17.07 8.25 -5.39
C ARG A 3 -17.02 7.34 -6.62
N GLU A 4 -16.41 7.79 -7.72
CA GLU A 4 -16.26 6.99 -8.95
C GLU A 4 -15.27 5.82 -8.77
N LEU A 5 -14.43 5.87 -7.74
CA LEU A 5 -13.47 4.82 -7.40
C LEU A 5 -13.93 3.98 -6.19
N THR A 6 -15.13 4.25 -5.63
CA THR A 6 -15.65 3.59 -4.41
C THR A 6 -14.65 3.65 -3.25
N ILE A 7 -13.94 4.77 -3.11
CA ILE A 7 -13.04 5.03 -1.99
C ILE A 7 -13.88 5.75 -0.93
N GLU A 8 -14.15 5.07 0.18
CA GLU A 8 -14.83 5.64 1.34
C GLU A 8 -13.98 6.77 1.98
N PRO A 9 -14.59 7.72 2.71
CA PRO A 9 -13.88 8.84 3.34
C PRO A 9 -12.79 8.39 4.32
N GLU A 10 -13.03 7.25 4.97
CA GLU A 10 -12.11 6.57 5.88
C GLU A 10 -12.09 5.09 5.49
N ALA A 11 -10.90 4.55 5.23
CA ALA A 11 -10.74 3.15 4.89
C ALA A 11 -9.34 2.66 5.29
N SER A 12 -9.28 1.46 5.86
CA SER A 12 -8.02 0.77 6.08
C SER A 12 -7.58 0.08 4.80
N TYR A 13 -6.29 0.12 4.50
CA TYR A 13 -5.71 -0.58 3.37
C TYR A 13 -4.51 -1.40 3.79
N VAL A 14 -4.43 -2.61 3.25
CA VAL A 14 -3.23 -3.45 3.32
C VAL A 14 -2.47 -3.33 2.00
N ILE A 15 -1.17 -3.11 2.08
CA ILE A 15 -0.27 -3.08 0.93
C ILE A 15 0.36 -4.46 0.76
N ALA A 16 0.27 -5.01 -0.45
CA ALA A 16 1.02 -6.21 -0.85
C ALA A 16 1.85 -5.93 -2.09
N VAL A 17 3.13 -6.31 -2.06
CA VAL A 17 4.04 -6.19 -3.19
C VAL A 17 3.79 -7.34 -4.16
N LYS A 18 3.63 -7.03 -5.45
CA LYS A 18 3.45 -8.05 -6.50
C LYS A 18 4.78 -8.68 -6.86
N ASN A 19 4.73 -9.98 -7.14
CA ASN A 19 5.87 -10.71 -7.66
C ASN A 19 6.10 -10.31 -9.13
N PRO A 20 7.25 -9.71 -9.49
CA PRO A 20 7.52 -9.29 -10.87
C PRO A 20 7.60 -10.47 -11.85
N GLN A 21 7.88 -11.69 -11.36
CA GLN A 21 7.94 -12.91 -12.15
C GLN A 21 6.56 -13.57 -12.34
N ALA A 22 5.53 -13.13 -11.60
CA ALA A 22 4.19 -13.66 -11.76
C ALA A 22 3.49 -13.07 -13.00
N ASP A 23 2.66 -13.89 -13.63
CA ASP A 23 1.78 -13.42 -14.70
C ASP A 23 0.71 -12.47 -14.13
N ALA A 24 0.49 -11.37 -14.84
CA ALA A 24 -0.55 -10.41 -14.53
C ALA A 24 -1.74 -10.58 -15.49
N PRO A 25 -2.98 -10.30 -15.05
CA PRO A 25 -4.14 -10.25 -15.95
C PRO A 25 -3.91 -9.31 -17.13
N ALA A 26 -4.56 -9.59 -18.26
CA ALA A 26 -4.45 -8.74 -19.46
C ALA A 26 -4.88 -7.30 -19.14
N GLY A 27 -4.02 -6.34 -19.45
CA GLY A 27 -4.25 -4.92 -19.16
C GLY A 27 -3.94 -4.49 -17.72
N ALA A 28 -3.42 -5.38 -16.88
CA ALA A 28 -2.99 -5.06 -15.52
C ALA A 28 -1.47 -5.20 -15.34
N GLY A 29 -0.87 -4.21 -14.68
CA GLY A 29 0.53 -4.20 -14.30
C GLY A 29 1.49 -3.69 -15.37
N LEU A 30 2.79 -3.69 -15.04
CA LEU A 30 3.83 -3.14 -15.89
C LEU A 30 4.20 -4.10 -17.02
N PRO A 31 4.57 -3.57 -18.20
CA PRO A 31 5.15 -4.39 -19.25
C PRO A 31 6.43 -5.07 -18.73
N PRO A 32 6.78 -6.29 -19.19
CA PRO A 32 7.89 -7.06 -18.62
C PRO A 32 9.24 -6.33 -18.51
N ARG A 33 9.50 -5.37 -19.41
CA ARG A 33 10.74 -4.56 -19.42
C ARG A 33 10.82 -3.51 -18.31
N GLN A 34 9.70 -3.19 -17.67
CA GLN A 34 9.59 -2.17 -16.62
C GLN A 34 9.35 -2.79 -15.23
N ARG A 35 9.28 -4.12 -15.14
CA ARG A 35 9.12 -4.81 -13.87
C ARG A 35 10.45 -4.80 -13.11
N ALA A 36 10.36 -4.75 -11.78
CA ALA A 36 11.53 -4.82 -10.92
C ALA A 36 12.39 -6.06 -11.19
N ASP A 37 13.69 -5.83 -11.34
CA ASP A 37 14.70 -6.89 -11.36
C ASP A 37 15.21 -7.13 -9.93
N LEU A 38 14.41 -7.85 -9.15
CA LEU A 38 14.71 -8.09 -7.74
C LEU A 38 15.90 -9.06 -7.60
N PRO A 39 16.83 -8.81 -6.66
CA PRO A 39 17.89 -9.77 -6.38
C PRO A 39 17.30 -11.08 -5.81
N ARG A 40 18.01 -12.19 -5.96
CA ARG A 40 17.52 -13.53 -5.59
C ARG A 40 16.97 -13.62 -4.16
N ARG A 41 17.64 -12.99 -3.20
CA ARG A 41 17.20 -12.96 -1.78
C ARG A 41 15.80 -12.36 -1.63
N ASP A 42 15.46 -11.38 -2.46
CA ASP A 42 14.17 -10.69 -2.42
C ASP A 42 13.11 -11.46 -3.22
N GLN A 43 13.50 -12.10 -4.32
CA GLN A 43 12.63 -13.03 -5.04
C GLN A 43 12.20 -14.22 -4.16
N GLU A 44 13.10 -14.72 -3.30
CA GLU A 44 12.81 -15.85 -2.40
C GLU A 44 11.72 -15.51 -1.36
N ARG A 45 11.51 -14.23 -1.00
CA ARG A 45 10.45 -13.79 -0.07
C ARG A 45 9.03 -14.05 -0.58
N PHE A 46 8.87 -14.19 -1.90
CA PHE A 46 7.56 -14.49 -2.49
C PHE A 46 7.17 -15.95 -2.29
N GLU A 47 8.13 -16.86 -2.09
CA GLU A 47 7.87 -18.30 -1.86
C GLU A 47 6.96 -18.92 -2.94
N GLY A 48 7.11 -18.46 -4.20
CA GLY A 48 6.27 -18.90 -5.32
C GLY A 48 4.86 -18.29 -5.37
N ARG A 49 4.52 -17.41 -4.42
CA ARG A 49 3.26 -16.64 -4.42
C ARG A 49 3.30 -15.49 -5.43
N ARG A 50 2.11 -15.01 -5.79
CA ARG A 50 1.92 -13.85 -6.69
C ARG A 50 2.20 -12.51 -6.03
N SER A 51 2.22 -12.47 -4.71
CA SER A 51 2.50 -11.28 -3.91
C SER A 51 3.07 -11.67 -2.55
N THR A 52 3.65 -10.70 -1.85
CA THR A 52 4.11 -10.82 -0.47
C THR A 52 3.80 -9.54 0.29
N SER A 53 3.92 -9.57 1.62
CA SER A 53 3.71 -8.39 2.47
C SER A 53 4.66 -7.26 2.08
N ALA A 54 4.21 -6.02 2.25
CA ALA A 54 5.06 -4.86 1.97
C ALA A 54 6.30 -4.84 2.88
N ASP A 55 7.46 -4.65 2.24
CA ASP A 55 8.76 -4.49 2.90
C ASP A 55 9.47 -3.31 2.23
N PRO A 56 10.04 -2.35 3.00
CA PRO A 56 10.76 -1.22 2.42
C PRO A 56 11.83 -1.63 1.41
N GLU A 57 12.57 -2.71 1.66
CA GLU A 57 13.64 -3.16 0.75
C GLU A 57 13.11 -3.55 -0.64
N LEU A 58 11.86 -4.05 -0.71
CA LEU A 58 11.18 -4.35 -1.97
C LEU A 58 10.65 -3.08 -2.65
N LEU A 59 10.14 -2.13 -1.87
CA LEU A 59 9.56 -0.88 -2.36
C LEU A 59 10.63 0.10 -2.85
N ASP A 60 11.86 -0.02 -2.37
CA ASP A 60 13.00 0.79 -2.82
C ASP A 60 13.52 0.38 -4.21
N GLN A 61 13.04 -0.73 -4.78
CA GLN A 61 13.44 -1.20 -6.11
C GLN A 61 12.59 -0.57 -7.22
N GLU A 62 13.24 -0.04 -8.25
CA GLU A 62 12.56 0.53 -9.41
C GLU A 62 11.75 -0.54 -10.15
N GLY A 63 10.54 -0.19 -10.58
CA GLY A 63 9.64 -1.11 -11.26
C GLY A 63 8.87 -2.06 -10.34
N THR A 64 8.97 -1.88 -9.02
CA THR A 64 8.16 -2.63 -8.06
C THR A 64 6.70 -2.22 -8.16
N GLU A 65 5.82 -3.19 -8.38
CA GLU A 65 4.38 -3.00 -8.35
C GLU A 65 3.82 -3.44 -6.99
N PHE A 66 2.82 -2.75 -6.48
CA PHE A 66 2.05 -3.16 -5.30
C PHE A 66 0.55 -3.03 -5.54
N VAL A 67 -0.24 -3.68 -4.69
CA VAL A 67 -1.70 -3.57 -4.67
C VAL A 67 -2.15 -2.98 -3.34
N LEU A 68 -3.13 -2.09 -3.40
CA LEU A 68 -3.89 -1.62 -2.25
C LEU A 68 -5.14 -2.49 -2.11
N ILE A 69 -5.25 -3.18 -0.99
CA ILE A 69 -6.38 -4.05 -0.69
C ILE A 69 -7.17 -3.36 0.40
N GLY A 70 -8.42 -3.00 0.12
CA GLY A 70 -9.32 -2.44 1.14
C GLY A 70 -9.54 -3.47 2.25
N ALA A 71 -9.23 -3.10 3.48
CA ALA A 71 -9.57 -3.90 4.65
C ALA A 71 -11.04 -3.63 5.00
N ALA A 72 -11.90 -4.62 4.75
CA ALA A 72 -13.18 -4.68 5.45
C ALA A 72 -12.92 -4.92 6.94
N ASP A 73 -13.87 -4.57 7.81
CA ASP A 73 -13.77 -4.75 9.28
C ASP A 73 -13.36 -6.19 9.70
N ASP A 74 -13.53 -7.19 8.83
CA ASP A 74 -13.22 -8.60 9.11
C ASP A 74 -11.84 -9.07 8.59
N VAL A 75 -11.07 -8.20 7.94
CA VAL A 75 -9.75 -8.56 7.37
C VAL A 75 -8.70 -8.82 8.45
N GLU A 76 -8.88 -8.27 9.66
CA GLU A 76 -8.06 -8.61 10.82
C GLU A 76 -8.06 -10.12 11.12
N GLN A 77 -9.23 -10.77 10.98
CA GLN A 77 -9.38 -12.21 11.21
C GLN A 77 -8.83 -13.05 10.05
N GLU A 78 -8.91 -12.54 8.81
CA GLU A 78 -8.42 -13.26 7.61
C GLU A 78 -6.90 -13.17 7.44
N LEU A 79 -6.29 -12.06 7.88
CA LEU A 79 -4.85 -11.80 7.75
C LEU A 79 -4.06 -11.93 9.06
N ASP A 80 -4.72 -12.22 10.20
CA ASP A 80 -4.13 -12.25 11.55
C ASP A 80 -3.34 -10.97 11.89
N VAL A 81 -3.91 -9.82 11.53
CA VAL A 81 -3.36 -8.48 11.78
C VAL A 81 -4.32 -7.68 12.63
N ARG A 82 -3.82 -6.81 13.51
CA ARG A 82 -4.66 -5.85 14.24
C ARG A 82 -4.58 -4.47 13.60
N LEU A 83 -5.70 -3.97 13.10
CA LEU A 83 -5.91 -2.66 12.50
C LEU A 83 -6.62 -1.77 13.53
N ALA A 84 -5.92 -0.75 14.03
CA ALA A 84 -6.48 0.18 15.00
C ALA A 84 -7.24 1.32 14.26
N THR A 85 -8.41 1.01 13.71
CA THR A 85 -9.20 1.94 12.89
C THR A 85 -9.96 2.99 13.71
N GLU A 86 -10.17 2.75 15.00
CA GLU A 86 -11.07 3.53 15.86
C GLU A 86 -10.48 4.86 16.37
N ALA A 87 -9.22 5.20 16.01
CA ALA A 87 -8.48 6.31 16.62
C ALA A 87 -7.80 7.26 15.62
N GLU A 88 -8.11 7.21 14.32
CA GLU A 88 -7.49 8.11 13.34
C GLU A 88 -8.22 9.45 13.25
N SER A 89 -8.05 10.31 14.27
CA SER A 89 -8.32 11.74 14.09
C SER A 89 -7.16 12.40 13.33
N PRO A 90 -7.39 13.51 12.60
CA PRO A 90 -6.31 14.29 12.01
C PRO A 90 -5.25 14.68 13.04
N GLU A 91 -5.58 14.80 14.33
CA GLU A 91 -4.63 15.08 15.41
C GLU A 91 -3.86 13.83 15.87
N ALA A 92 -4.42 12.63 15.67
CA ALA A 92 -3.89 11.35 16.09
C ALA A 92 -3.08 10.61 15.01
N ALA A 93 -2.89 11.21 13.83
CA ALA A 93 -2.17 10.61 12.70
C ALA A 93 -0.71 10.22 13.05
N GLU A 94 -0.56 9.02 13.59
CA GLU A 94 0.69 8.46 14.12
C GLU A 94 1.76 8.32 13.03
N ILE A 95 1.35 8.28 11.77
CA ILE A 95 2.22 8.20 10.60
C ILE A 95 3.23 9.36 10.53
N PHE A 96 2.85 10.59 10.88
CA PHE A 96 3.77 11.74 10.89
C PHE A 96 4.83 11.62 11.98
N ARG A 97 4.43 11.10 13.16
CA ARG A 97 5.35 10.83 14.26
C ARG A 97 6.32 9.70 13.91
N ARG A 98 5.82 8.64 13.28
CA ARG A 98 6.60 7.44 12.92
C ARG A 98 7.58 7.70 11.78
N LEU A 99 7.21 8.56 10.84
CA LEU A 99 8.04 8.95 9.69
C LEU A 99 8.91 10.19 9.98
N HIS A 100 8.88 10.73 11.21
CA HIS A 100 9.59 11.95 11.59
C HIS A 100 9.30 13.15 10.67
N MET A 101 8.08 13.23 10.13
CA MET A 101 7.70 14.28 9.20
C MET A 101 7.02 15.46 9.93
N PRO A 102 7.48 16.70 9.72
CA PRO A 102 6.86 17.89 10.31
C PRO A 102 5.53 18.20 9.61
N ARG A 103 4.43 18.07 10.35
CA ARG A 103 3.05 18.26 9.81
C ARG A 103 2.83 19.62 9.16
N GLU A 104 3.48 20.66 9.66
CA GLU A 104 3.38 22.03 9.15
C GLU A 104 3.89 22.18 7.71
N GLN A 105 4.71 21.24 7.23
CA GLN A 105 5.31 21.26 5.89
C GLN A 105 4.61 20.32 4.91
N HIS A 106 3.64 19.53 5.38
CA HIS A 106 2.95 18.53 4.58
C HIS A 106 1.44 18.76 4.67
N PRO A 107 0.78 19.14 3.57
CA PRO A 107 -0.66 19.41 3.59
C PRO A 107 -1.39 18.14 4.01
N THR A 108 -2.23 18.26 5.04
CA THR A 108 -3.10 17.17 5.52
C THR A 108 -4.47 17.25 4.88
N GLU A 109 -4.80 18.38 4.24
CA GLU A 109 -6.04 18.58 3.48
C GLU A 109 -6.29 17.49 2.43
N PRO A 110 -5.27 16.93 1.73
CA PRO A 110 -5.50 15.81 0.82
C PRO A 110 -5.93 14.52 1.53
N LEU A 111 -5.47 14.30 2.77
CA LEU A 111 -5.84 13.13 3.57
C LEU A 111 -7.24 13.25 4.16
N THR A 112 -7.68 14.48 4.50
CA THR A 112 -8.96 14.73 5.18
C THR A 112 -10.08 15.16 4.24
N GLU A 113 -9.75 15.90 3.17
CA GLU A 113 -10.70 16.52 2.24
C GLU A 113 -10.60 15.94 0.81
N GLY A 114 -9.55 15.15 0.52
CA GLY A 114 -9.36 14.52 -0.79
C GLY A 114 -8.86 15.47 -1.90
N GLU A 115 -8.48 16.70 -1.56
CA GLU A 115 -8.05 17.74 -2.50
C GLU A 115 -6.51 17.86 -2.51
N TRP A 116 -5.88 17.47 -3.62
CA TRP A 116 -4.44 17.62 -3.83
C TRP A 116 -4.16 18.95 -4.55
N ARG A 117 -3.32 19.82 -3.97
CA ARG A 117 -2.85 21.09 -4.57
C ARG A 117 -1.38 21.03 -4.95
#